data_AF-A0A8J9T2P1-F1
#
_entry.id   AF-A0A8J9T2P1-F1
#
_cell.length_a   1.000
_cell.length_b   1.000
_cell.length_c   1.000
_cell.angle_alpha   90.00
_cell.angle_beta   90.00
_cell.angle_gamma   90.00
#
_symmetry.space_group_name_H-M   'P 1'
#
loop_
_entity.id
_entity.type
_entity.pdbx_description
1 polymer ?
#
loop_
_entity_poly.entity_id
_entity_poly.type
_entity_poly.pdbx_seq_one_letter_code
_entity_poly.pdbx_strand_id
1 'polypeptide(L)' 'MSTTNAEDGTPVLEWPMEKVRDTFKNYFVEQHGHVFWPSSPCVPVDDPTLLFTNAGMNQYKPLFL' A
#
# COMPACT_ATOMS: atom_id res chain seq x y z
N MET A 1 -22.22 -1.97 -1.59
CA MET A 1 -23.50 -1.23 -1.49
C MET A 1 -23.21 -0.06 -0.56
N SER A 2 -23.14 1.19 -1.06
CA SER A 2 -22.78 2.32 -0.20
C SER A 2 -23.92 2.62 0.79
N THR A 3 -23.68 2.39 2.07
CA THR A 3 -24.54 2.88 3.14
C THR A 3 -24.29 4.39 3.28
N THR A 4 -25.30 5.18 3.66
CA THR A 4 -25.15 6.62 3.92
C THR A 4 -25.36 6.85 5.42
N ASN A 5 -24.44 7.58 6.07
CA ASN A 5 -24.58 7.96 7.47
C ASN A 5 -25.50 9.19 7.56
N ALA A 6 -26.40 9.19 8.55
CA ALA A 6 -27.52 10.12 8.65
C ALA A 6 -27.14 11.57 9.06
N GLU A 7 -25.87 11.86 9.31
CA GLU A 7 -25.46 13.13 9.94
C GLU A 7 -24.81 14.14 8.98
N ASP A 8 -24.23 13.72 7.84
CA ASP A 8 -23.46 14.63 6.95
C ASP A 8 -23.65 14.42 5.43
N GLY A 9 -24.59 13.57 5.00
CA GLY A 9 -24.89 13.37 3.57
C GLY A 9 -23.74 12.78 2.74
N THR A 10 -22.61 12.45 3.36
CA THR A 10 -21.46 11.82 2.71
C THR A 10 -21.70 10.31 2.56
N PRO A 11 -21.39 9.73 1.39
CA PRO A 11 -21.52 8.29 1.18
C PRO A 11 -20.51 7.55 2.07
N VAL A 12 -21.00 6.62 2.90
CA VAL A 12 -20.12 5.72 3.65
C VAL A 12 -19.55 4.73 2.65
N LEU A 13 -18.25 4.83 2.40
CA LEU A 13 -17.55 3.81 1.66
C LEU A 13 -17.44 2.55 2.53
N GLU A 14 -18.03 1.45 2.06
CA GLU A 14 -17.89 0.12 2.66
C GLU A 14 -16.43 -0.36 2.67
N TRP A 15 -15.64 0.12 1.70
CA TRP A 15 -14.24 -0.19 1.48
C TRP A 15 -13.40 1.10 1.33
N PRO A 16 -13.14 1.84 2.42
CA PRO A 16 -12.23 2.96 2.39
C PRO A 16 -10.80 2.47 2.10
N MET A 17 -9.95 3.34 1.54
CA MET A 17 -8.57 2.98 1.16
C MET A 17 -7.78 2.36 2.31
N GLU A 18 -7.98 2.86 3.54
CA GLU A 18 -7.36 2.34 4.74
C GLU A 18 -7.74 0.88 5.00
N LYS A 19 -9.04 0.56 4.94
CA LYS A 19 -9.55 -0.82 5.10
C LYS A 19 -8.98 -1.76 4.05
N VAL A 20 -8.90 -1.34 2.79
CA VAL A 20 -8.32 -2.16 1.70
C VAL A 20 -6.84 -2.44 1.97
N ARG A 21 -6.09 -1.41 2.33
CA ARG A 21 -4.65 -1.50 2.63
C ARG A 21 -4.37 -2.41 3.82
N ASP A 22 -5.17 -2.31 4.88
CA ASP A 22 -4.94 -3.11 6.09
C ASP A 22 -5.42 -4.55 5.91
N THR A 23 -6.53 -4.78 5.19
CA THR A 23 -6.97 -6.14 4.85
C THR A 23 -5.89 -6.89 4.06
N PHE A 24 -5.25 -6.23 3.09
CA PHE A 24 -4.15 -6.83 2.33
C PHE A 24 -2.95 -7.18 3.22
N LYS A 25 -2.51 -6.24 4.08
CA LYS A 25 -1.37 -6.50 4.97
C LYS A 25 -1.67 -7.65 5.93
N ASN A 26 -2.83 -7.64 6.59
CA ASN A 26 -3.19 -8.63 7.59
C ASN A 26 -3.28 -10.02 6.97
N TYR A 27 -3.81 -10.13 5.74
CA TYR A 27 -3.81 -11.39 5.02
C TYR A 27 -2.40 -12.00 4.91
N PHE A 28 -1.41 -11.24 4.42
CA PHE A 28 -0.05 -11.75 4.24
C PHE A 28 0.72 -11.91 5.56
N VAL A 29 0.54 -10.99 6.51
CA VAL A 29 1.24 -11.03 7.79
C VAL A 29 0.70 -12.16 8.68
N GLU A 30 -0.62 -12.22 8.88
CA GLU A 30 -1.24 -13.14 9.83
C GLU A 30 -1.45 -14.53 9.25
N GLN A 31 -1.90 -14.63 7.98
CA GLN A 31 -2.25 -15.93 7.38
C GLN A 31 -1.07 -16.60 6.67
N HIS A 32 -0.10 -15.82 6.19
CA HIS A 32 1.04 -16.33 5.41
C HIS A 32 2.40 -16.10 6.06
N GLY A 33 2.45 -15.44 7.22
CA GLY A 33 3.69 -15.23 7.98
C GLY A 33 4.69 -14.28 7.32
N HIS A 34 4.25 -13.41 6.41
CA HIS A 34 5.12 -12.40 5.80
C HIS A 34 5.49 -11.31 6.82
N VAL A 35 6.70 -10.77 6.71
CA VAL A 35 7.12 -9.61 7.51
C VAL A 35 6.61 -8.33 6.86
N PHE A 36 5.92 -7.49 7.64
CA PHE A 36 5.53 -6.16 7.17
C PHE A 36 6.76 -5.27 7.00
N TRP A 37 6.90 -4.65 5.82
CA TRP A 37 7.95 -3.69 5.54
C TRP A 37 7.36 -2.33 5.16
N PRO A 38 7.87 -1.21 5.70
CA PRO A 38 7.37 0.13 5.38
C PRO A 38 7.63 0.50 3.91
N SER A 39 6.74 1.34 3.37
CA SER A 39 6.84 1.84 2.00
C SER A 39 8.11 2.69 1.79
N SER A 40 8.72 2.58 0.61
CA SER A 40 9.85 3.44 0.21
C SER A 40 9.43 4.89 -0.03
N PRO A 41 10.41 5.82 0.00
CA PRO A 41 10.24 7.14 -0.60
C PRO A 41 9.86 7.07 -2.08
N CYS A 42 9.09 8.07 -2.52
CA CYS A 42 8.70 8.22 -3.93
C CYS A 42 9.91 8.51 -4.83
N VAL A 43 10.92 9.23 -4.31
CA VAL A 43 12.16 9.51 -5.04
C VAL A 43 13.20 8.44 -4.65
N PRO A 44 13.66 7.60 -5.59
CA PRO A 44 14.74 6.66 -5.33
C PRO A 44 16.06 7.43 -5.16
N VAL A 45 16.81 7.13 -4.10
CA VAL A 45 18.09 7.81 -3.80
C VAL A 45 19.25 7.19 -4.57
N ASP A 46 19.15 5.90 -4.91
CA ASP A 46 20.29 5.09 -5.38
C ASP A 46 20.13 4.52 -6.81
N ASP A 47 19.11 4.93 -7.58
CA ASP A 47 18.94 4.49 -8.98
C ASP A 47 18.90 5.69 -9.94
N PRO A 48 19.98 5.99 -10.68
CA PRO A 48 20.01 7.10 -11.65
C PRO A 48 19.16 6.86 -12.89
N THR A 49 18.61 5.65 -13.07
CA THR A 49 17.74 5.29 -14.20
C THR A 49 16.25 5.51 -13.92
N LEU A 50 15.89 5.80 -12.66
CA LEU A 50 14.50 6.01 -12.24
C LEU A 50 14.31 7.43 -11.67
N LEU A 51 13.35 8.16 -12.23
CA LEU A 51 12.93 9.47 -11.70
C LEU A 51 12.03 9.31 -10.46
N PHE A 52 11.21 8.25 -10.41
CA PHE A 52 10.31 7.94 -9.29
C PHE A 52 10.14 6.43 -9.12
N THR A 53 9.83 6.00 -7.90
CA THR A 53 9.45 4.62 -7.56
C THR A 53 8.08 4.30 -8.15
N ASN A 54 8.05 3.63 -9.31
CA ASN A 54 6.81 3.23 -10.00
C ASN A 54 6.31 1.82 -9.62
N ALA A 55 7.16 0.99 -9.01
CA ALA A 55 6.85 -0.37 -8.63
C ALA A 55 7.55 -0.75 -7.32
N GLY A 56 6.91 -1.62 -6.54
CA GLY A 56 7.45 -2.08 -5.25
C GLY A 56 8.78 -2.84 -5.37
N MET A 57 9.07 -3.43 -6.53
CA MET A 57 10.32 -4.16 -6.76
C MET A 57 11.55 -3.25 -6.95
N ASN A 58 11.37 -1.96 -7.25
CA ASN A 58 12.48 -1.05 -7.52
C ASN A 58 13.38 -0.88 -6.28
N GLN A 59 12.82 -1.00 -5.08
CA GLN A 59 13.56 -0.95 -3.81
C GLN A 59 14.57 -2.09 -3.66
N TYR A 60 14.32 -3.21 -4.33
CA TYR A 60 15.09 -4.44 -4.19
C TYR A 60 16.02 -4.69 -5.37
N LYS A 61 15.94 -3.86 -6.42
CA LYS A 61 16.77 -3.96 -7.62
C LYS A 61 18.27 -4.11 -7.29
N PRO A 62 18.91 -3.26 -6.46
CA PRO A 62 20.35 -3.41 -6.16
C PRO A 62 20.70 -4.61 -5.28
N LEU A 63 19.73 -5.32 -4.70
CA LEU A 63 19.98 -6.53 -3.90
C LEU A 63 19.95 -7.81 -4.74
N PHE A 64 19.25 -7.78 -5.89
CA PHE A 64 19.02 -8.96 -6.73
C PHE A 64 19.65 -8.85 -8.13
N LEU A 65 20.11 -7.65 -8.55
CA LEU A 65 20.72 -7.35 -9.85
C LEU A 65 22.02 -6.57 -9.65
#